data_AF-A0A1V5RIN0-F1
#
_entry.id   AF-A0A1V5RIN0-F1
#
_cell.length_a   1.000
_cell.length_b   1.000
_cell.length_c   1.000
_cell.angle_alpha   90.00
_cell.angle_beta   90.00
_cell.angle_gamma   90.00
#
_symmetry.space_group_name_H-M   'P 1'
#
loop_
_entity.id
_entity.type
_entity.pdbx_description
1 polymer ?
#
loop_
_entity_poly.entity_id
_entity_poly.type
_entity_poly.pdbx_seq_one_letter_code
_entity_poly.pdbx_strand_id
1 'polypeptide(L)'
;MDFRELVKDLVSIFKIRIELRQVGVRDESRVLGGLAVCGRDYCCHSMTDTLNPVSIKMAKEQNLSLNSMKISGPCGRLLCCLSYEYDFYNEEKQNYPPRGSRLKVGSDLMKVTEVNILSKQITLSGSEGRVANLPQAALFFNDHANRWEVKREYVTEFLSN
;
A
#
# COMPACT_ATOMS: atom_id res chain seq x y z
N MET A 1 -26.57 -0.29 26.00
CA MET A 1 -26.36 -1.31 27.05
C MET A 1 -26.01 -0.59 28.34
N ASP A 2 -26.63 -0.96 29.46
CA ASP A 2 -26.36 -0.41 30.80
C ASP A 2 -25.65 -1.48 31.64
N PHE A 3 -24.44 -1.19 32.11
CA PHE A 3 -23.61 -2.13 32.88
C PHE A 3 -23.54 -1.78 34.38
N ARG A 4 -24.39 -0.87 34.88
CA ARG A 4 -24.29 -0.36 36.26
C ARG A 4 -24.48 -1.45 37.33
N GLU A 5 -25.39 -2.41 37.13
CA GLU A 5 -25.58 -3.52 38.07
C GLU A 5 -24.36 -4.44 38.11
N LEU A 6 -23.79 -4.79 36.94
CA LEU A 6 -22.56 -5.59 36.87
C LEU A 6 -21.38 -4.91 37.59
N VAL A 7 -21.26 -3.58 37.48
CA VAL A 7 -20.23 -2.83 38.23
C VAL A 7 -20.43 -2.95 39.73
N LYS A 8 -21.67 -2.83 40.23
CA LYS A 8 -21.96 -2.99 41.67
C LYS A 8 -21.59 -4.39 42.15
N ASP A 9 -21.94 -5.42 41.39
CA ASP A 9 -21.63 -6.81 41.74
C ASP A 9 -20.11 -7.03 41.85
N LEU A 10 -19.35 -6.58 40.85
CA LEU A 10 -17.89 -6.71 40.84
C LEU A 10 -17.23 -5.93 41.99
N VAL A 11 -17.67 -4.69 42.26
CA VAL A 11 -17.14 -3.89 43.38
C VAL A 11 -17.46 -4.55 44.72
N SER A 12 -18.64 -5.17 44.85
CA SER A 12 -19.03 -5.88 46.07
C SER A 12 -18.12 -7.07 46.38
N ILE A 13 -17.60 -7.75 45.34
CA ILE A 13 -16.71 -8.92 45.46
C ILE A 13 -15.26 -8.49 45.68
N PHE A 14 -14.72 -7.66 44.77
CA PHE A 14 -13.28 -7.36 44.75
C PHE A 14 -12.87 -6.22 45.69
N LYS A 15 -13.83 -5.43 46.21
CA LYS A 15 -13.59 -4.30 47.15
C LYS A 15 -12.58 -3.26 46.65
N ILE A 16 -12.43 -3.13 45.33
CA ILE A 16 -11.59 -2.13 44.66
C ILE A 16 -12.45 -1.26 43.74
N ARG A 17 -11.95 -0.09 43.34
CA ARG A 17 -12.61 0.75 42.34
C ARG A 17 -12.51 0.08 40.97
N ILE A 18 -13.64 -0.26 40.38
CA ILE A 18 -13.73 -0.90 39.05
C ILE A 18 -14.36 0.10 38.08
N GLU A 19 -13.69 0.33 36.96
CA GLU A 19 -14.17 1.15 35.85
C GLU A 19 -14.26 0.27 34.59
N LEU A 20 -15.45 0.17 34.01
CA LEU A 20 -15.63 -0.49 32.71
C LEU A 20 -15.41 0.51 31.59
N ARG A 21 -14.51 0.19 30.66
CA ARG A 21 -14.28 0.98 29.45
C ARG A 21 -14.68 0.19 28.23
N GLN A 22 -15.40 0.84 27.32
CA GLN A 22 -15.67 0.27 26.01
C GLN A 22 -14.40 0.36 25.16
N VAL A 23 -13.96 -0.77 24.63
CA VAL A 23 -12.81 -0.86 23.74
C VAL A 23 -13.32 -1.06 22.32
N GLY A 24 -12.79 -0.30 21.36
CA GLY A 24 -13.16 -0.49 19.96
C GLY A 24 -12.55 -1.77 19.38
N VAL A 25 -13.16 -2.35 18.35
CA VAL A 25 -12.67 -3.59 17.70
C VAL A 25 -11.20 -3.54 17.28
N ARG A 26 -10.71 -2.37 16.86
CA ARG A 26 -9.28 -2.20 16.52
C ARG A 26 -8.41 -2.12 17.76
N ASP A 27 -8.87 -1.47 18.82
CA ASP A 27 -8.13 -1.38 20.08
C ASP A 27 -8.02 -2.75 20.75
N GLU A 28 -9.06 -3.58 20.65
CA GLU A 28 -9.03 -4.98 21.07
C GLU A 28 -7.94 -5.76 20.30
N SER A 29 -7.96 -5.68 18.96
CA SER A 29 -6.91 -6.31 18.15
C SER A 29 -5.51 -5.76 18.44
N ARG A 30 -5.39 -4.47 18.76
CA ARG A 30 -4.13 -3.85 19.17
C ARG A 30 -3.63 -4.40 20.51
N VAL A 31 -4.50 -4.60 21.50
CA VAL A 31 -4.09 -5.13 22.81
C VAL A 31 -3.72 -6.61 22.72
N LEU A 32 -4.53 -7.39 22.00
CA LEU A 32 -4.27 -8.83 21.82
C LEU A 32 -3.04 -9.11 20.95
N GLY A 33 -2.78 -8.26 19.95
CA GLY A 33 -1.75 -8.53 18.94
C GLY A 33 -2.11 -9.73 18.06
N GLY A 34 -1.16 -10.13 17.23
CA GLY A 34 -1.32 -11.24 16.29
C GLY A 34 -0.73 -10.95 14.91
N LEU A 35 -0.79 -11.95 14.03
CA LEU A 35 -0.21 -11.87 12.69
C LEU A 35 -1.24 -11.42 11.64
N ALA A 36 -0.89 -10.38 10.89
CA ALA A 36 -1.64 -9.87 9.76
C ALA A 36 -1.50 -10.80 8.54
N VAL A 37 -2.30 -10.54 7.50
CA VAL A 37 -2.26 -11.28 6.22
C VAL A 37 -0.91 -11.22 5.51
N CYS A 38 -0.05 -10.25 5.85
CA CYS A 38 1.32 -10.15 5.36
C CYS A 38 2.34 -11.00 6.15
N GLY A 39 1.89 -11.73 7.18
CA GLY A 39 2.73 -12.57 8.03
C GLY A 39 3.51 -11.81 9.12
N ARG A 40 3.32 -10.49 9.24
CA ARG A 40 3.92 -9.65 10.29
C ARG A 40 2.90 -9.36 11.39
N ASP A 41 3.38 -8.92 12.55
CA ASP A 41 2.51 -8.45 13.62
C ASP A 41 1.59 -7.30 13.15
N TYR A 42 0.42 -7.17 13.77
CA TYR A 42 -0.49 -6.06 13.48
C TYR A 42 0.24 -4.73 13.63
N CYS A 43 0.21 -3.88 12.60
CA CYS A 43 0.95 -2.63 12.64
C CYS A 43 0.45 -1.69 13.74
N CYS A 44 -0.83 -1.78 14.11
CA CYS A 44 -1.38 -1.05 15.26
C CYS A 44 -0.91 -1.58 16.63
N HIS A 45 -0.35 -2.78 16.69
CA HIS A 45 0.24 -3.36 17.90
C HIS A 45 1.74 -3.06 17.98
N SER A 46 2.48 -3.16 16.87
CA SER A 46 3.94 -3.16 16.87
C SER A 46 4.61 -1.92 16.26
N MET A 47 3.93 -1.16 15.40
CA MET A 47 4.57 -0.12 14.58
C MET A 47 4.17 1.30 14.94
N THR A 48 2.90 1.55 15.28
CA THR A 48 2.42 2.90 15.57
C THR A 48 1.30 2.90 16.61
N ASP A 49 1.46 3.75 17.62
CA ASP A 49 0.41 4.05 18.60
C ASP A 49 -0.59 5.07 18.08
N THR A 50 -0.20 5.89 17.09
CA THR A 50 -1.02 6.93 16.48
C THR A 50 -1.53 6.47 15.12
N LEU A 51 -2.78 6.04 15.10
CA LEU A 51 -3.43 5.55 13.89
C LEU A 51 -4.12 6.69 13.14
N ASN A 52 -3.54 7.07 12.00
CA ASN A 52 -4.18 7.98 11.07
C ASN A 52 -5.44 7.34 10.45
N PRO A 53 -6.46 8.14 10.09
CA PRO A 53 -7.62 7.66 9.35
C PRO A 53 -7.20 7.02 8.02
N VAL A 54 -7.77 5.85 7.74
CA VAL A 54 -7.50 5.11 6.50
C VAL A 54 -8.68 5.25 5.56
N SER A 55 -8.40 5.45 4.26
CA SER A 55 -9.43 5.57 3.22
C SER A 55 -9.24 4.57 2.08
N ILE A 56 -10.32 4.27 1.36
CA ILE A 56 -10.29 3.41 0.16
C ILE A 56 -9.40 4.03 -0.94
N LYS A 57 -9.28 5.36 -0.98
CA LYS A 57 -8.37 6.05 -1.91
C LYS A 57 -6.93 5.57 -1.73
N MET A 58 -6.46 5.38 -0.49
CA MET A 58 -5.10 4.92 -0.22
C MET A 58 -4.84 3.53 -0.82
N ALA A 59 -5.80 2.60 -0.69
CA ALA A 59 -5.69 1.28 -1.32
C ALA A 59 -5.63 1.36 -2.86
N LYS A 60 -6.40 2.28 -3.47
CA LYS A 60 -6.35 2.52 -4.93
C LYS A 60 -4.99 3.06 -5.38
N GLU A 61 -4.42 4.02 -4.66
CA GLU A 61 -3.10 4.59 -5.00
C GLU A 61 -1.97 3.56 -4.89
N GLN A 62 -2.12 2.58 -4.00
CA GLN A 62 -1.19 1.46 -3.85
C GLN A 62 -1.47 0.29 -4.81
N ASN A 63 -2.36 0.48 -5.79
CA ASN A 63 -2.76 -0.54 -6.77
C ASN A 63 -3.28 -1.85 -6.15
N LEU A 64 -3.86 -1.79 -4.95
CA LEU A 64 -4.45 -2.96 -4.29
C LEU A 64 -5.86 -3.25 -4.84
N SER A 65 -6.21 -4.54 -4.89
CA SER A 65 -7.57 -4.97 -5.20
C SER A 65 -8.55 -4.47 -4.14
N LEU A 66 -9.68 -3.91 -4.56
CA LEU A 66 -10.72 -3.39 -3.65
C LEU A 66 -11.62 -4.47 -3.04
N ASN A 67 -11.17 -5.73 -3.08
CA ASN A 67 -11.80 -6.82 -2.34
C ASN A 67 -11.64 -6.56 -0.84
N SER A 68 -12.76 -6.51 -0.11
CA SER A 68 -12.78 -6.22 1.33
C SER A 68 -11.86 -7.13 2.15
N MET A 69 -11.75 -8.42 1.80
CA MET A 69 -10.87 -9.37 2.49
C MET A 69 -9.38 -9.05 2.28
N LYS A 70 -9.01 -8.38 1.19
CA LYS A 70 -7.62 -8.03 0.87
C LYS A 70 -7.18 -6.71 1.50
N ILE A 71 -8.10 -5.79 1.76
CA ILE A 71 -7.80 -4.44 2.28
C ILE A 71 -8.24 -4.23 3.73
N SER A 72 -8.85 -5.23 4.37
CA SER A 72 -9.28 -5.16 5.77
C SER A 72 -8.37 -6.01 6.65
N GLY A 73 -8.03 -5.47 7.81
CA GLY A 73 -7.34 -6.21 8.86
C GLY A 73 -8.28 -7.12 9.65
N PRO A 74 -7.75 -7.96 10.55
CA PRO A 74 -8.54 -8.89 11.36
C PRO A 74 -9.58 -8.21 12.26
N CYS A 75 -9.34 -6.96 12.65
CA CYS A 75 -10.32 -6.12 13.36
C CYS A 75 -11.55 -5.70 12.53
N GLY A 76 -11.65 -6.11 11.25
CA GLY A 76 -12.73 -5.77 10.34
C GLY A 76 -12.68 -4.33 9.78
N ARG A 77 -11.66 -3.54 10.11
CA ARG A 77 -11.41 -2.20 9.53
C ARG A 77 -10.31 -2.27 8.47
N LEU A 78 -10.19 -1.22 7.65
CA LEU A 78 -9.11 -1.09 6.68
C LEU A 78 -7.72 -1.27 7.32
N LEU A 79 -6.80 -1.85 6.57
CA LEU A 79 -5.41 -2.08 7.00
C LEU A 79 -4.73 -0.75 7.40
N CYS A 80 -4.11 -0.72 8.57
CA CYS A 80 -3.42 0.48 9.08
C CYS A 80 -2.16 0.82 8.29
N CYS A 81 -1.50 -0.18 7.69
CA CYS A 81 -0.33 0.04 6.82
C CYS A 81 -0.66 0.89 5.58
N LEU A 82 -1.92 0.92 5.13
CA LEU A 82 -2.32 1.74 3.98
C LEU A 82 -2.03 3.22 4.22
N SER A 83 -2.28 3.73 5.44
CA SER A 83 -1.95 5.12 5.75
C SER A 83 -0.45 5.31 6.00
N TYR A 84 0.22 4.33 6.59
CA TYR A 84 1.65 4.40 6.88
C TYR A 84 2.48 4.48 5.59
N GLU A 85 2.12 3.68 4.59
CA GLU A 85 2.84 3.61 3.31
C GLU A 85 2.39 4.69 2.32
N TYR A 86 1.28 5.39 2.58
CA TYR A 86 0.64 6.27 1.61
C TYR A 86 1.58 7.36 1.07
N ASP A 87 2.29 8.05 1.95
CA ASP A 87 3.14 9.18 1.57
C ASP A 87 4.31 8.70 0.70
N PHE A 88 4.94 7.58 1.08
CA PHE A 88 5.97 6.93 0.29
C PHE A 88 5.47 6.60 -1.13
N TYR A 89 4.30 5.98 -1.26
CA TYR A 89 3.73 5.67 -2.58
C TYR A 89 3.42 6.94 -3.37
N ASN A 90 2.90 7.98 -2.74
CA ASN A 90 2.51 9.21 -3.43
C ASN A 90 3.72 10.00 -3.96
N GLU A 91 4.79 10.06 -3.18
CA GLU A 91 6.06 10.66 -3.58
C GLU A 91 6.74 9.84 -4.67
N GLU A 92 6.91 8.54 -4.42
CA GLU A 92 7.67 7.66 -5.32
C GLU A 92 6.96 7.50 -6.68
N LYS A 93 5.62 7.55 -6.72
CA LYS A 93 4.84 7.52 -7.96
C LYS A 93 5.18 8.65 -8.94
N GLN A 94 5.65 9.81 -8.45
CA GLN A 94 6.06 10.92 -9.33
C GLN A 94 7.29 10.57 -10.18
N ASN A 95 8.07 9.56 -9.76
CA ASN A 95 9.26 9.09 -10.44
C ASN A 95 8.97 8.08 -11.57
N TYR A 96 7.69 7.88 -11.91
CA TYR A 96 7.26 6.92 -12.93
C TYR A 96 6.30 7.54 -13.95
N PRO A 97 6.32 7.06 -15.20
CA PRO A 97 5.29 7.39 -16.17
C PRO A 97 3.93 6.84 -15.73
N PRO A 98 2.83 7.58 -15.97
CA PRO A 98 1.49 7.07 -15.72
C PRO A 98 1.23 5.75 -16.45
N ARG A 99 0.48 4.86 -15.80
CA ARG A 99 0.02 3.63 -16.44
C ARG A 99 -0.78 3.97 -17.71
N GLY A 100 -0.47 3.30 -18.81
CA GLY A 100 -1.06 3.54 -20.11
C GLY A 100 -0.33 4.57 -20.98
N SER A 101 0.64 5.30 -20.45
CA SER A 101 1.54 6.15 -21.25
C SER A 101 2.33 5.31 -22.24
N ARG A 102 2.82 5.95 -23.31
CA ARG A 102 3.65 5.31 -24.33
C ARG A 102 5.07 5.83 -24.26
N LEU A 103 6.04 4.92 -24.29
CA LEU A 103 7.47 5.19 -24.24
C LEU A 103 8.12 4.66 -25.51
N LYS A 104 9.09 5.40 -26.03
CA LYS A 104 9.91 4.92 -27.15
C LYS A 104 11.09 4.13 -26.58
N VAL A 105 11.19 2.86 -26.97
CA VAL A 105 12.29 1.94 -26.61
C VAL A 105 12.96 1.52 -27.92
N GLY A 106 14.12 2.08 -28.22
CA GLY A 106 14.78 1.88 -29.51
C GLY A 106 13.93 2.44 -30.67
N SER A 107 13.55 1.57 -31.60
CA SER A 107 12.62 1.89 -32.69
C SER A 107 11.15 1.80 -32.28
N ASP A 108 10.84 1.07 -31.22
CA ASP A 108 9.49 0.61 -30.93
C ASP A 108 8.78 1.55 -29.94
N LEU A 109 7.48 1.73 -30.13
CA LEU A 109 6.62 2.47 -29.21
C LEU A 109 5.88 1.48 -28.31
N MET A 110 6.23 1.43 -27.04
CA MET A 110 5.66 0.49 -26.07
C MET A 110 4.75 1.21 -25.07
N LYS A 111 3.69 0.55 -24.63
CA LYS A 111 2.72 1.06 -23.65
C LYS A 111 3.06 0.55 -22.25
N VAL A 112 3.03 1.43 -21.26
CA VAL A 112 3.15 1.07 -19.85
C VAL A 112 1.92 0.27 -19.41
N THR A 113 2.08 -1.00 -19.09
CA THR A 113 1.00 -1.87 -18.63
C THR A 113 0.93 -1.97 -17.11
N GLU A 114 2.09 -1.93 -16.45
CA GLU A 114 2.21 -2.09 -15.00
C GLU A 114 3.38 -1.26 -14.47
N VAL A 115 3.21 -0.72 -13.26
CA VAL A 115 4.24 0.00 -12.52
C VAL A 115 4.28 -0.61 -11.12
N ASN A 116 5.39 -1.23 -10.75
CA ASN A 116 5.62 -1.79 -9.43
C ASN A 116 6.60 -0.89 -8.67
N ILE A 117 6.04 -0.08 -7.77
CA ILE A 117 6.79 0.90 -6.96
C ILE A 117 7.76 0.20 -5.99
N LEU A 118 7.36 -0.94 -5.42
CA LEU A 118 8.17 -1.64 -4.42
C LEU A 118 9.39 -2.33 -5.04
N SER A 119 9.21 -3.03 -6.17
CA SER A 119 10.33 -3.65 -6.89
C SER A 119 11.08 -2.66 -7.78
N LYS A 120 10.61 -1.41 -7.89
CA LYS A 120 11.13 -0.36 -8.78
C LYS A 120 11.22 -0.84 -10.23
N GLN A 121 10.18 -1.50 -10.70
CA GLN A 121 10.10 -2.05 -12.06
C GLN A 121 8.87 -1.54 -12.79
N ILE A 122 9.01 -1.45 -14.11
CA ILE A 122 7.95 -1.08 -15.04
C ILE A 122 7.84 -2.16 -16.12
N THR A 123 6.60 -2.54 -16.43
CA THR A 123 6.29 -3.47 -17.51
C THR A 123 5.74 -2.69 -18.69
N LEU A 124 6.33 -2.91 -19.86
CA LEU A 124 5.94 -2.31 -21.12
C LEU A 124 5.44 -3.39 -22.08
N SER A 125 4.37 -3.11 -22.84
CA SER A 125 3.89 -3.95 -23.92
C SER A 125 4.01 -3.24 -25.26
N GLY A 126 4.71 -3.84 -26.22
CA GLY A 126 4.83 -3.37 -27.59
C GLY A 126 3.78 -3.97 -28.53
N SER A 127 3.91 -3.67 -29.82
CA SER A 127 3.22 -4.39 -30.89
C SER A 127 3.68 -5.86 -30.94
N GLU A 128 2.83 -6.74 -31.48
CA GLU A 128 3.14 -8.17 -31.68
C GLU A 128 3.41 -8.98 -30.40
N GLY A 129 2.90 -8.52 -29.25
CA GLY A 129 3.00 -9.26 -27.99
C GLY A 129 4.35 -9.16 -27.28
N ARG A 130 5.27 -8.30 -27.76
CA ARG A 130 6.53 -8.02 -27.07
C ARG A 130 6.29 -7.41 -25.69
N VAL A 131 6.97 -7.93 -24.67
CA VAL A 131 6.92 -7.40 -23.31
C VAL A 131 8.34 -7.07 -22.86
N ALA A 132 8.53 -5.88 -22.27
CA ALA A 132 9.79 -5.46 -21.69
C ALA A 132 9.62 -5.12 -20.21
N ASN A 133 10.54 -5.59 -19.38
CA ASN A 133 10.62 -5.21 -17.98
C ASN A 133 11.86 -4.35 -17.80
N LEU A 134 11.68 -3.11 -17.35
CA LEU A 134 12.78 -2.18 -17.11
C LEU A 134 12.80 -1.75 -15.64
N PRO A 135 13.98 -1.50 -15.04
CA PRO A 135 14.06 -0.86 -13.75
C PRO A 135 13.68 0.63 -13.86
N GLN A 136 13.17 1.22 -12.78
CA GLN A 136 12.87 2.65 -12.70
C GLN A 136 14.08 3.51 -13.08
N ALA A 137 15.29 3.09 -12.70
CA ALA A 137 16.54 3.79 -13.00
C ALA A 137 16.83 3.95 -14.50
N ALA A 138 16.20 3.13 -15.36
CA ALA A 138 16.29 3.25 -16.81
C ALA A 138 15.46 4.40 -17.38
N LEU A 139 14.54 4.96 -16.59
CA LEU A 139 13.63 6.01 -17.00
C LEU A 139 14.11 7.38 -16.51
N PHE A 140 13.80 8.42 -17.28
CA PHE A 140 13.91 9.80 -16.84
C PHE A 140 12.82 10.64 -17.49
N PHE A 141 12.43 11.72 -16.81
CA PHE A 141 11.52 12.71 -17.38
C PHE A 141 12.33 13.76 -18.12
N ASN A 142 12.00 13.99 -19.39
CA ASN A 142 12.62 15.02 -20.22
C ASN A 142 11.77 16.29 -20.16
N ASP A 143 12.20 17.27 -19.37
CA ASP A 143 11.47 18.53 -19.15
C ASP A 143 11.29 19.34 -20.45
N HIS A 144 12.26 19.29 -21.37
CA HIS A 144 12.17 20.01 -22.65
C HIS A 144 11.12 19.42 -23.59
N ALA A 145 10.98 18.10 -23.59
CA ALA A 145 10.04 17.38 -24.44
C ALA A 145 8.71 17.04 -23.72
N ASN A 146 8.60 17.40 -22.43
CA ASN A 146 7.47 17.09 -21.55
C ASN A 146 7.01 15.63 -21.63
N ARG A 147 7.98 14.69 -21.64
CA ARG A 147 7.71 13.26 -21.79
C ARG A 147 8.74 12.39 -21.08
N TRP A 148 8.33 11.18 -20.76
CA TRP A 148 9.20 10.14 -20.22
C TRP A 148 10.01 9.47 -21.34
N GLU A 149 11.30 9.25 -21.09
CA GLU A 149 12.23 8.61 -22.02
C GLU A 149 13.04 7.51 -21.32
N VAL A 150 13.53 6.56 -22.11
CA VAL A 150 14.41 5.48 -21.64
C VAL A 150 15.85 5.84 -21.95
N LYS A 151 16.74 5.68 -20.96
CA LYS A 151 18.19 5.88 -21.14
C LYS A 151 18.74 4.91 -22.18
N ARG A 152 19.67 5.40 -23.00
CA ARG A 152 20.22 4.67 -24.16
C ARG A 152 20.90 3.36 -23.76
N GLU A 153 21.57 3.31 -22.61
CA GLU A 153 22.26 2.12 -22.10
C GLU A 153 21.33 0.91 -21.95
N TYR A 154 20.11 1.12 -21.45
CA TYR A 154 19.11 0.06 -21.28
C TYR A 154 18.39 -0.31 -22.57
N VAL A 155 18.38 0.58 -23.57
CA VAL A 155 17.80 0.29 -24.88
C VAL A 155 18.66 -0.73 -25.63
N THR A 156 19.98 -0.61 -25.56
CA THR A 156 20.90 -1.55 -26.23
C THR A 156 20.79 -2.95 -25.64
N GLU A 157 20.74 -3.06 -24.31
CA GLU A 157 20.61 -4.33 -23.59
C GLU A 157 19.30 -5.07 -23.94
N PHE A 158 18.20 -4.33 -24.11
CA PHE A 158 16.91 -4.88 -24.55
C PHE A 158 16.91 -5.36 -26.01
N LEU A 159 17.66 -4.70 -26.90
CA LEU A 159 17.72 -5.07 -28.33
C LEU A 159 18.71 -6.20 -28.63
N SER A 160 19.57 -6.56 -27.68
CA SER A 160 20.54 -7.65 -27.80
C SER A 160 20.04 -9.02 -27.34
N ASN A 161 18.81 -9.10 -26.77
CA ASN A 161 18.10 -10.33 -26.43
C ASN A 161 16.86 -10.51 -27.31
#